data_AF-A0A7I8MQL0-F1
#
_entry.id   AF-A0A7I8MQL0-F1
#
_cell.length_a   1.000
_cell.length_b   1.000
_cell.length_c   1.000
_cell.angle_alpha   90.00
_cell.angle_beta   90.00
_cell.angle_gamma   90.00
#
_symmetry.space_group_name_H-M   'P 1'
#
loop_
_entity.id
_entity.type
_entity.pdbx_description
1 polymer ?
#
loop_
_entity_poly.entity_id
_entity_poly.type
_entity_poly.pdbx_seq_one_letter_code
_entity_poly.pdbx_strand_id
1 'polypeptide(L)'
;MPVKKNIFVADDILIKTGYFILFLLIITLCVAWSLLSTERESLSDMRIGIMVPVGLVLLTMPIAFLIAGYRIRAKEKKYLTVWNILENTLEVSMNDLANNTGLKRETITRALQEINQRGTSFFIYDRTSGLIFDGRLKSQTISISTCPACKHTLGYTIPLVVSKLPRCKYCGTDIDASHLNRLKQEKIQFILESNPFYGPNGPDGRQGKKFSWMVFLILLFVFWPLAIGYALVKSGKVISINTR
;
A
#
# COMPACT_ATOMS: atom_id res chain seq x y z
N MET A 1 -8.33 16.58 -7.48
CA MET A 1 -6.91 16.16 -7.38
C MET A 1 -6.88 14.73 -6.85
N PRO A 2 -6.15 13.79 -7.48
CA PRO A 2 -6.09 12.41 -6.99
C PRO A 2 -5.48 12.39 -5.60
N VAL A 3 -6.18 11.81 -4.62
CA VAL A 3 -5.69 11.64 -3.25
C VAL A 3 -4.39 10.84 -3.33
N LYS A 4 -3.30 11.37 -2.77
CA LYS A 4 -1.99 10.71 -2.80
C LYS A 4 -2.05 9.43 -1.97
N LYS A 5 -2.20 8.29 -2.64
CA LYS A 5 -2.18 6.97 -2.02
C LYS A 5 -0.75 6.61 -1.67
N ASN A 6 -0.34 6.89 -0.44
CA ASN A 6 0.87 6.28 0.11
C ASN A 6 0.48 4.96 0.77
N ILE A 7 0.92 3.87 0.16
CA ILE A 7 0.83 2.56 0.78
C ILE A 7 1.80 2.62 1.98
N PHE A 8 3.11 2.68 1.77
CA PHE A 8 4.06 2.55 2.87
C PHE A 8 4.60 3.91 3.31
N VAL A 9 3.93 4.60 4.24
CA VAL A 9 4.46 5.84 4.86
C VAL A 9 5.88 5.65 5.44
N ALA A 10 6.25 4.43 5.81
CA ALA A 10 7.57 4.09 6.31
C ALA A 10 8.70 4.27 5.27
N ASP A 11 8.42 4.23 3.96
CA ASP A 11 9.45 4.32 2.92
C ASP A 11 10.10 5.70 2.89
N ASP A 12 9.28 6.75 2.91
CA ASP A 12 9.70 8.15 2.87
C ASP A 12 10.46 8.51 4.15
N ILE A 13 10.03 7.95 5.30
CA ILE A 13 10.75 8.08 6.57
C ILE A 13 12.11 7.39 6.48
N LEU A 14 12.18 6.12 6.04
CA LEU A 14 13.44 5.37 5.91
C LEU A 14 14.44 6.08 5.00
N ILE A 15 13.98 6.59 3.85
CA ILE A 15 14.84 7.29 2.89
C ILE A 15 15.32 8.61 3.48
N LYS A 16 14.42 9.44 4.05
CA LYS A 16 14.80 10.73 4.66
C LYS A 16 15.72 10.54 5.86
N THR A 17 15.43 9.59 6.74
CA THR A 17 16.28 9.26 7.89
C THR A 17 17.63 8.72 7.44
N GLY A 18 17.68 7.88 6.40
CA GLY A 18 18.93 7.40 5.81
C GLY A 18 19.82 8.54 5.30
N TYR A 19 19.25 9.48 4.54
CA TYR A 19 19.98 10.68 4.09
C TYR A 19 20.43 11.57 5.24
N PHE A 20 19.57 11.77 6.24
CA PHE A 20 19.89 12.58 7.41
C PHE A 20 21.06 11.98 8.22
N ILE A 21 21.03 10.67 8.48
CA ILE A 21 22.13 9.97 9.17
C ILE A 21 23.41 10.02 8.34
N LEU A 22 23.33 9.80 7.02
CA LEU A 22 24.48 9.89 6.14
C LEU A 22 25.11 11.29 6.18
N PHE A 23 24.29 12.34 6.14
CA PHE A 23 24.73 13.72 6.22
C PHE A 23 25.42 14.03 7.56
N LEU A 24 24.82 13.64 8.68
CA LEU A 24 25.43 13.80 10.00
C LEU A 24 26.77 13.07 10.11
N LEU A 25 26.86 11.86 9.54
CA LEU A 25 28.07 11.07 9.54
C LEU A 25 29.19 11.74 8.72
N ILE A 26 28.85 12.34 7.58
CA ILE A 26 29.83 13.10 6.78
C ILE A 26 30.36 14.30 7.58
N ILE A 27 29.48 15.04 8.26
CA ILE A 27 29.90 16.17 9.11
C ILE A 27 30.82 15.70 10.23
N THR A 28 30.48 14.61 10.94
CA THR A 28 31.30 14.12 12.06
C THR A 28 32.66 13.61 11.57
N LEU A 29 32.72 12.94 10.43
CA LEU A 29 33.99 12.53 9.81
C LEU A 29 34.84 13.75 9.41
N CYS A 30 34.24 14.80 8.83
CA CYS A 30 34.95 16.03 8.47
C CYS A 30 35.50 16.75 9.70
N VAL A 31 34.71 16.86 10.79
CA VAL A 31 35.15 17.49 12.04
C VAL A 31 36.26 16.67 12.70
N ALA A 32 36.10 15.34 12.79
CA ALA A 32 37.12 14.45 13.33
C ALA A 32 38.43 14.54 12.54
N TRP A 33 38.34 14.56 11.20
CA TRP A 33 39.49 14.75 10.32
C TRP A 33 40.20 16.09 10.54
N SER A 34 39.44 17.18 10.66
CA SER A 34 39.98 18.52 10.94
C SER A 34 40.73 18.57 12.28
N LEU A 35 40.12 18.02 13.34
CA LEU A 35 40.75 17.91 14.67
C LEU A 35 42.03 17.06 14.62
N LEU A 36 41.99 15.91 13.94
CA LEU A 36 43.16 15.04 13.74
C LEU A 36 44.29 15.74 12.98
N SER A 37 43.96 16.55 11.97
CA SER A 37 44.97 17.25 11.16
C SER A 37 45.77 18.31 11.93
N THR A 38 45.24 18.75 13.08
CA THR A 38 45.87 19.78 13.93
C THR A 38 46.92 19.17 14.88
N GLU A 39 46.77 17.92 15.30
CA GLU A 39 47.72 17.19 16.17
C GLU A 39 48.72 16.36 15.35
N ARG A 40 49.66 17.03 14.67
CA ARG A 40 50.47 16.39 13.61
C ARG A 40 51.70 15.59 14.05
N GLU A 41 52.15 15.64 15.30
CA GLU A 41 53.56 15.27 15.60
C GLU A 41 53.84 14.01 16.44
N SER A 42 52.87 13.31 17.07
CA SER A 42 53.25 12.23 18.02
C SER A 42 52.48 10.90 17.97
N LEU A 43 51.39 10.74 17.20
CA LEU A 43 50.50 9.55 17.31
C LEU A 43 49.91 9.08 15.97
N SER A 44 50.63 9.24 14.85
CA SER A 44 50.11 8.97 13.49
C SER A 44 49.78 7.50 13.23
N ASP A 45 50.62 6.55 13.66
CA ASP A 45 50.50 5.16 13.19
C ASP A 45 49.39 4.37 13.91
N MET A 46 49.17 4.62 15.21
CA MET A 46 48.16 3.87 15.98
C MET A 46 46.73 4.39 15.73
N ARG A 47 46.57 5.68 15.41
CA ARG A 47 45.25 6.31 15.22
C ARG A 47 44.59 5.95 13.88
N ILE A 48 45.37 5.79 12.81
CA ILE A 48 44.84 5.45 11.48
C ILE A 48 44.24 4.03 11.48
N GLY A 49 44.87 3.08 12.18
CA GLY A 49 44.42 1.68 12.22
C GLY A 49 43.04 1.44 12.83
N ILE A 50 42.60 2.29 13.79
CA ILE A 50 41.32 2.13 14.49
C ILE A 50 40.22 3.01 13.89
N MET A 51 40.55 4.23 13.43
CA MET A 51 39.55 5.16 12.89
C MET A 51 38.92 4.67 11.58
N VAL A 52 39.72 4.07 10.69
CA VAL A 52 39.26 3.58 9.37
C VAL A 52 38.18 2.49 9.50
N PRO A 53 38.36 1.40 10.27
CA PRO A 53 37.33 0.37 10.40
C PRO A 53 36.07 0.88 11.10
N VAL A 54 36.20 1.75 12.12
CA VAL A 54 35.05 2.34 12.81
C VAL A 54 34.24 3.22 11.85
N GLY A 55 34.90 4.06 11.06
CA GLY A 55 34.24 4.89 10.04
C GLY A 55 33.53 4.03 8.97
N LEU A 56 34.17 2.93 8.53
CA LEU A 56 33.58 2.01 7.56
C LEU A 56 32.32 1.34 8.11
N VAL A 57 32.37 0.85 9.36
CA VAL A 57 31.22 0.21 10.02
C VAL A 57 30.07 1.20 10.16
N LEU A 58 30.34 2.44 10.59
CA LEU A 58 29.33 3.47 10.73
C LEU A 58 28.67 3.84 9.39
N LEU A 59 29.41 3.81 8.28
CA LEU A 59 28.86 4.06 6.94
C LEU A 59 27.92 2.97 6.43
N THR A 60 28.11 1.71 6.85
CA THR A 60 27.24 0.61 6.39
C THR A 60 25.78 0.79 6.80
N MET A 61 25.54 1.42 7.95
CA MET A 61 24.21 1.65 8.52
C MET A 61 23.31 2.52 7.63
N PRO A 62 23.63 3.80 7.34
CA PRO A 62 22.79 4.65 6.50
C PRO A 62 22.60 4.07 5.08
N ILE A 63 23.62 3.40 4.54
CA ILE A 63 23.54 2.72 3.25
C ILE A 63 22.50 1.59 3.29
N ALA A 64 22.52 0.76 4.34
CA ALA A 64 21.54 -0.30 4.52
C ALA A 64 20.10 0.24 4.64
N PHE A 65 19.92 1.35 5.37
CA PHE A 65 18.63 2.05 5.48
C PHE A 65 18.12 2.55 4.13
N LEU A 66 18.99 3.18 3.33
CA LEU A 66 18.64 3.64 1.99
C LEU A 66 18.27 2.47 1.07
N ILE A 67 19.08 1.40 1.04
CA ILE A 67 18.79 0.19 0.24
C ILE A 67 17.43 -0.41 0.65
N ALA A 68 17.16 -0.52 1.95
CA ALA A 68 15.89 -1.03 2.46
C ALA A 68 14.72 -0.13 2.02
N GLY A 69 14.85 1.20 2.17
CA GLY A 69 13.85 2.17 1.74
C GLY A 69 13.55 2.10 0.24
N TYR A 70 14.58 2.07 -0.61
CA TYR A 70 14.41 1.92 -2.06
C TYR A 70 13.74 0.59 -2.46
N ARG A 71 14.10 -0.52 -1.79
CA ARG A 71 13.46 -1.82 -2.03
C ARG A 71 11.98 -1.80 -1.65
N ILE A 72 11.60 -1.18 -0.54
CA ILE A 72 10.20 -1.03 -0.13
C ILE A 72 9.45 -0.16 -1.16
N ARG A 73 10.02 0.98 -1.55
CA ARG A 73 9.42 1.89 -2.54
C ARG A 73 9.23 1.23 -3.91
N ALA A 74 10.16 0.37 -4.32
CA ALA A 74 10.02 -0.39 -5.56
C ALA A 74 8.88 -1.41 -5.49
N LYS A 75 8.66 -2.06 -4.33
CA LYS A 75 7.50 -2.95 -4.10
C LYS A 75 6.19 -2.16 -4.07
N GLU A 76 6.19 -1.02 -3.40
CA GLU A 76 5.04 -0.13 -3.30
C GLU A 76 4.51 0.31 -4.66
N LYS A 77 5.41 0.75 -5.56
CA LYS A 77 5.02 1.14 -6.92
C LYS A 77 4.24 0.03 -7.62
N LYS A 78 4.67 -1.22 -7.50
CA LYS A 78 3.99 -2.38 -8.09
C LYS A 78 2.60 -2.58 -7.49
N TYR A 79 2.46 -2.42 -6.17
CA TYR A 79 1.17 -2.59 -5.49
C TYR A 79 0.22 -1.44 -5.82
N LEU A 80 0.72 -0.21 -5.96
CA LEU A 80 -0.05 0.94 -6.41
C LEU A 80 -0.55 0.77 -7.84
N THR A 81 0.25 0.23 -8.75
CA THR A 81 -0.20 -0.08 -10.11
C THR A 81 -1.36 -1.06 -10.09
N VAL A 82 -1.26 -2.15 -9.33
CA VAL A 82 -2.34 -3.13 -9.17
C VAL A 82 -3.59 -2.48 -8.58
N TRP A 83 -3.44 -1.67 -7.53
CA TRP A 83 -4.55 -0.98 -6.90
C TRP A 83 -5.24 -0.01 -7.86
N ASN A 84 -4.49 0.80 -8.60
CA ASN A 84 -5.05 1.75 -9.55
C ASN A 84 -5.83 1.06 -10.67
N ILE A 85 -5.37 -0.09 -11.15
CA ILE A 85 -6.13 -0.87 -12.14
C ILE A 85 -7.43 -1.36 -11.51
N LEU A 86 -7.35 -2.03 -10.35
CA LEU A 86 -8.52 -2.60 -9.66
C LEU A 86 -9.55 -1.56 -9.20
N GLU A 87 -9.14 -0.32 -8.96
CA GLU A 87 -10.08 0.76 -8.65
C GLU A 87 -10.84 1.24 -9.89
N ASN A 88 -10.17 1.24 -11.05
CA ASN A 88 -10.79 1.62 -12.31
C ASN A 88 -11.59 0.47 -12.95
N THR A 89 -11.26 -0.77 -12.63
CA THR A 89 -11.92 -1.97 -13.14
C THR A 89 -12.56 -2.75 -11.99
N LEU A 90 -13.90 -2.77 -11.95
CA LEU A 90 -14.66 -3.48 -10.91
C LEU A 90 -14.40 -4.99 -10.87
N GLU A 91 -14.04 -5.54 -12.01
CA GLU A 91 -13.81 -6.95 -12.25
C GLU A 91 -12.69 -7.09 -13.27
N VAL A 92 -11.67 -7.88 -12.96
CA VAL A 92 -10.54 -8.12 -13.85
C VAL A 92 -10.06 -9.56 -13.72
N SER A 93 -9.74 -10.19 -14.85
CA SER A 93 -9.09 -11.50 -14.84
C SER A 93 -7.67 -11.38 -14.28
N MET A 94 -7.26 -12.35 -13.45
CA MET A 94 -5.88 -12.45 -12.96
C MET A 94 -4.88 -12.51 -14.12
N ASN A 95 -5.26 -13.13 -15.25
CA ASN A 95 -4.41 -13.21 -16.44
C ASN A 95 -4.26 -11.85 -17.12
N ASP A 96 -5.37 -11.14 -17.30
CA ASP A 96 -5.35 -9.81 -17.93
C ASP A 96 -4.58 -8.83 -17.06
N LEU A 97 -4.76 -8.90 -15.74
CA LEU A 97 -4.01 -8.08 -14.80
C LEU A 97 -2.51 -8.40 -14.83
N ALA A 98 -2.13 -9.68 -14.91
CA ALA A 98 -0.73 -10.09 -15.05
C ALA A 98 -0.12 -9.63 -16.38
N ASN A 99 -0.85 -9.77 -17.49
CA ASN A 99 -0.41 -9.35 -18.81
C ASN A 99 -0.26 -7.82 -18.90
N ASN A 100 -1.24 -7.08 -18.38
CA ASN A 100 -1.23 -5.61 -18.42
C ASN A 100 -0.16 -4.99 -17.51
N THR A 101 0.19 -5.65 -16.39
CA THR A 101 1.18 -5.13 -15.44
C THR A 101 2.57 -5.71 -15.61
N GLY A 102 2.73 -6.82 -16.34
CA GLY A 102 3.97 -7.61 -16.39
C GLY A 102 4.35 -8.24 -15.04
N LEU A 103 3.44 -8.27 -14.06
CA LEU A 103 3.69 -8.81 -12.73
C LEU A 103 3.34 -10.30 -12.67
N LYS A 104 4.12 -11.05 -11.88
CA LYS A 104 3.80 -12.45 -11.59
C LYS A 104 2.54 -12.55 -10.72
N ARG A 105 1.76 -13.63 -10.88
CA ARG A 105 0.53 -13.89 -10.12
C ARG A 105 0.75 -13.87 -8.60
N GLU A 106 1.91 -14.34 -8.11
CA GLU A 106 2.23 -14.29 -6.68
C GLU A 106 2.40 -12.86 -6.18
N THR A 107 2.95 -11.97 -7.03
CA THR A 107 3.11 -10.55 -6.68
C THR A 107 1.77 -9.85 -6.61
N ILE A 108 0.86 -10.14 -7.55
CA ILE A 108 -0.51 -9.63 -7.55
C ILE A 108 -1.27 -10.12 -6.31
N THR A 109 -1.17 -11.41 -5.99
CA THR A 109 -1.86 -11.99 -4.82
C THR A 109 -1.38 -11.35 -3.51
N ARG A 110 -0.07 -11.12 -3.36
CA ARG A 110 0.47 -10.39 -2.20
C ARG A 110 0.03 -8.93 -2.19
N ALA A 111 -0.05 -8.27 -3.34
CA ALA A 111 -0.56 -6.92 -3.44
C ALA A 111 -2.03 -6.85 -2.95
N LEU A 112 -2.88 -7.79 -3.39
CA LEU A 112 -4.26 -7.90 -2.93
C LEU A 112 -4.36 -8.05 -1.41
N GLN A 113 -3.55 -8.95 -0.82
CA GLN A 113 -3.51 -9.13 0.63
C GLN A 113 -3.10 -7.83 1.35
N GLU A 114 -2.06 -7.15 0.87
CA GLU A 114 -1.57 -5.92 1.48
C GLU A 114 -2.57 -4.77 1.37
N ILE A 115 -3.27 -4.68 0.23
CA ILE A 115 -4.32 -3.69 -0.01
C ILE A 115 -5.51 -3.97 0.94
N ASN A 116 -5.94 -5.22 1.05
CA ASN A 116 -7.05 -5.62 1.91
C ASN A 116 -6.76 -5.40 3.40
N GLN A 117 -5.52 -5.62 3.83
CA GLN A 117 -5.08 -5.34 5.21
C GLN A 117 -5.22 -3.86 5.61
N ARG A 118 -5.38 -2.93 4.66
CA ARG A 118 -5.59 -1.52 4.98
C ARG A 118 -7.03 -1.18 5.37
N GLY A 119 -7.99 -2.02 5.00
CA GLY A 119 -9.41 -1.75 5.22
C GLY A 119 -10.02 -0.71 4.26
N THR A 120 -9.24 -0.06 3.39
CA THR A 120 -9.77 0.93 2.42
C THR A 120 -10.53 0.31 1.25
N SER A 121 -10.22 -0.93 0.93
CA SER A 121 -10.81 -1.69 -0.18
C SER A 121 -10.73 -3.18 0.14
N PHE A 122 -11.68 -3.96 -0.38
CA PHE A 122 -11.76 -5.39 -0.10
C PHE A 122 -11.86 -6.18 -1.41
N PHE A 123 -10.73 -6.58 -1.98
CA PHE A 123 -10.69 -7.35 -3.23
C PHE A 123 -10.64 -8.84 -2.94
N ILE A 124 -11.49 -9.61 -3.62
CA ILE A 124 -11.53 -11.07 -3.53
C ILE A 124 -10.99 -11.63 -4.84
N TYR A 125 -10.07 -12.59 -4.74
CA TYR A 125 -9.65 -13.42 -5.87
C TYR A 125 -10.39 -14.75 -5.83
N ASP A 126 -11.25 -14.99 -6.81
CA ASP A 126 -11.90 -16.29 -7.01
C ASP A 126 -11.01 -17.17 -7.89
N ARG A 127 -10.48 -18.24 -7.30
CA ARG A 127 -9.61 -19.19 -7.99
C ARG A 127 -10.33 -20.00 -9.06
N THR A 128 -11.64 -20.17 -8.93
CA THR A 128 -12.44 -21.00 -9.85
C THR A 128 -12.67 -20.27 -11.16
N SER A 129 -13.10 -19.00 -11.08
CA SER A 129 -13.31 -18.16 -12.26
C SER A 129 -12.02 -17.48 -12.74
N GLY A 130 -11.00 -17.38 -11.89
CA GLY A 130 -9.78 -16.63 -12.19
C GLY A 130 -9.97 -15.11 -12.12
N LEU A 131 -11.09 -14.65 -11.56
CA LEU A 131 -11.47 -13.23 -11.52
C LEU A 131 -11.12 -12.61 -10.18
N ILE A 132 -10.71 -11.35 -10.23
CA ILE A 132 -10.53 -10.47 -9.08
C ILE A 132 -11.63 -9.43 -9.14
N PHE A 133 -12.38 -9.29 -8.06
CA PHE A 133 -13.47 -8.32 -7.96
C PHE A 133 -13.54 -7.74 -6.55
N ASP A 134 -14.22 -6.61 -6.43
CA ASP A 134 -14.48 -6.01 -5.13
C ASP A 134 -15.54 -6.83 -4.36
N GLY A 135 -15.14 -7.39 -3.22
CA GLY A 135 -15.99 -8.21 -2.37
C GLY A 135 -17.16 -7.45 -1.77
N ARG A 136 -17.14 -6.11 -1.74
CA ARG A 136 -18.29 -5.28 -1.37
C ARG A 136 -19.46 -5.45 -2.34
N LEU A 137 -19.17 -5.83 -3.58
CA LEU A 137 -20.19 -6.07 -4.61
C LEU A 137 -20.84 -7.45 -4.46
N LYS A 138 -20.20 -8.39 -3.75
CA LYS A 138 -20.67 -9.77 -3.65
C LYS A 138 -22.02 -9.88 -2.93
N SER A 139 -22.26 -9.05 -1.92
CA SER A 139 -23.51 -9.02 -1.16
C SER A 139 -24.60 -8.16 -1.84
N GLN A 140 -24.27 -7.46 -2.90
CA GLN A 140 -25.17 -6.51 -3.55
C GLN A 140 -25.84 -7.16 -4.75
N THR A 141 -27.13 -6.89 -4.87
CA THR A 141 -27.93 -7.35 -6.00
C THR A 141 -28.52 -6.17 -6.76
N ILE A 142 -28.62 -6.31 -8.08
CA ILE A 142 -29.36 -5.41 -8.96
C ILE A 142 -30.66 -6.10 -9.36
N SER A 143 -31.77 -5.41 -9.12
CA SER A 143 -33.06 -5.79 -9.69
C SER A 143 -33.15 -5.25 -11.11
N ILE A 144 -33.33 -6.14 -12.08
CA ILE A 144 -33.62 -5.75 -13.46
C ILE A 144 -35.12 -5.87 -13.66
N SER A 145 -35.79 -4.72 -13.71
CA SER A 145 -37.23 -4.66 -13.89
C SER A 145 -37.62 -4.98 -15.32
N THR A 146 -36.96 -4.42 -16.33
CA THR A 146 -37.36 -4.55 -17.74
C THR A 146 -36.19 -4.93 -18.67
N CYS A 147 -36.49 -5.74 -19.70
CA CYS A 147 -35.53 -6.05 -20.75
C CYS A 147 -35.40 -4.86 -21.72
N PRO A 148 -34.18 -4.34 -22.00
CA PRO A 148 -34.02 -3.23 -22.93
C PRO A 148 -34.38 -3.59 -24.38
N ALA A 149 -34.24 -4.87 -24.77
CA ALA A 149 -34.53 -5.32 -26.13
C ALA A 149 -36.03 -5.53 -26.39
N CYS A 150 -36.73 -6.28 -25.52
CA CYS A 150 -38.14 -6.65 -25.73
C CYS A 150 -39.14 -5.94 -24.81
N LYS A 151 -38.67 -5.05 -23.93
CA LYS A 151 -39.47 -4.27 -22.97
C LYS A 151 -40.32 -5.07 -21.97
N HIS A 152 -40.23 -6.40 -21.95
CA HIS A 152 -40.91 -7.22 -20.95
C HIS A 152 -40.32 -7.06 -19.55
N THR A 153 -41.19 -7.11 -18.55
CA THR A 153 -40.82 -7.09 -17.14
C THR A 153 -40.22 -8.44 -16.74
N LEU A 154 -38.98 -8.43 -16.27
CA LEU A 154 -38.21 -9.64 -15.95
C LEU A 154 -38.28 -10.03 -14.47
N GLY A 155 -38.31 -9.04 -13.56
CA GLY A 155 -38.39 -9.27 -12.12
C GLY A 155 -37.23 -10.07 -11.52
N TYR A 156 -36.06 -10.09 -12.17
CA TYR A 156 -34.90 -10.84 -11.68
C TYR A 156 -34.01 -9.99 -10.80
N THR A 157 -33.49 -10.62 -9.75
CA THR A 157 -32.46 -10.09 -8.88
C THR A 157 -31.18 -10.85 -9.20
N ILE A 158 -30.18 -10.16 -9.74
CA ILE A 158 -28.87 -10.74 -10.04
C ILE A 158 -27.81 -10.19 -9.09
N PRO A 159 -26.85 -11.01 -8.64
CA PRO A 159 -25.69 -10.49 -7.92
C PRO A 159 -24.91 -9.52 -8.81
N LEU A 160 -24.26 -8.52 -8.25
CA LEU A 160 -23.44 -7.59 -9.05
C LEU A 160 -22.26 -8.31 -9.74
N VAL A 161 -21.75 -9.36 -9.10
CA VAL A 161 -20.65 -10.17 -9.61
C VAL A 161 -21.26 -11.36 -10.33
N VAL A 162 -21.32 -11.30 -11.67
CA VAL A 162 -21.81 -12.39 -12.51
C VAL A 162 -20.80 -12.67 -13.60
N SER A 163 -20.27 -13.89 -13.63
CA SER A 163 -19.34 -14.35 -14.66
C SER A 163 -20.01 -14.55 -16.02
N LYS A 164 -21.35 -14.68 -16.05
CA LYS A 164 -22.12 -14.88 -17.28
C LYS A 164 -23.35 -13.98 -17.27
N LEU A 165 -23.49 -13.17 -18.32
CA LEU A 165 -24.65 -12.30 -18.48
C LEU A 165 -25.93 -13.15 -18.58
N PRO A 166 -26.98 -12.82 -17.80
CA PRO A 166 -28.24 -13.52 -17.89
C PRO A 166 -28.90 -13.21 -19.25
N ARG A 167 -29.60 -14.22 -19.80
CA ARG A 167 -30.41 -14.07 -21.01
C ARG A 167 -31.84 -13.69 -20.65
N CYS A 168 -32.44 -12.83 -21.47
CA CYS A 168 -33.87 -12.56 -21.37
C CYS A 168 -34.66 -13.84 -21.65
N LYS A 169 -35.58 -14.24 -20.76
CA LYS A 169 -36.41 -15.44 -20.97
C LYS A 169 -37.39 -15.31 -22.14
N TYR A 170 -37.75 -14.07 -22.51
CA TYR A 170 -38.75 -13.81 -23.55
C TYR A 170 -38.12 -13.73 -24.94
N CYS A 171 -37.04 -12.95 -25.10
CA CYS A 171 -36.41 -12.74 -26.41
C CYS A 171 -35.08 -13.49 -26.59
N GLY A 172 -34.55 -14.14 -25.56
CA GLY A 172 -33.28 -14.88 -25.60
C GLY A 172 -32.03 -14.01 -25.67
N THR A 173 -32.17 -12.70 -25.89
CA THR A 173 -31.05 -11.76 -26.01
C THR A 173 -30.30 -11.62 -24.69
N ASP A 174 -28.97 -11.61 -24.76
CA ASP A 174 -28.11 -11.30 -23.63
C ASP A 174 -28.35 -9.84 -23.20
N ILE A 175 -28.36 -9.58 -21.89
CA ILE A 175 -28.49 -8.20 -21.39
C ILE A 175 -27.25 -7.40 -21.79
N ASP A 176 -27.44 -6.16 -22.24
CA ASP A 176 -26.35 -5.28 -22.61
C ASP A 176 -25.38 -5.05 -21.43
N ALA A 177 -24.12 -5.41 -21.63
CA ALA A 177 -23.06 -5.26 -20.65
C ALA A 177 -22.80 -3.78 -20.31
N SER A 178 -23.01 -2.86 -21.26
CA SER A 178 -22.80 -1.43 -21.04
C SER A 178 -23.82 -0.88 -20.02
N HIS A 179 -25.09 -1.25 -20.18
CA HIS A 179 -26.16 -0.90 -19.25
C HIS A 179 -25.91 -1.48 -17.85
N LEU A 180 -25.47 -2.74 -17.78
CA LEU A 180 -25.14 -3.38 -16.50
C LEU A 180 -23.97 -2.68 -15.79
N ASN A 181 -22.90 -2.33 -16.53
CA ASN A 181 -21.76 -1.62 -15.97
C ASN A 181 -22.13 -0.24 -15.40
N ARG A 182 -23.05 0.48 -16.07
CA ARG A 182 -23.58 1.74 -15.55
C ARG A 182 -24.31 1.56 -14.22
N LEU A 183 -25.20 0.57 -14.13
CA LEU A 183 -25.91 0.25 -12.88
C LEU A 183 -24.96 -0.19 -11.76
N LYS A 184 -23.89 -0.92 -12.09
CA LYS A 184 -22.84 -1.27 -11.13
C LYS A 184 -22.16 -0.02 -10.57
N GLN A 185 -21.75 0.91 -11.43
CA GLN A 185 -21.08 2.15 -11.02
C GLN A 185 -21.97 3.01 -10.12
N GLU A 186 -23.24 3.15 -10.48
CA GLU A 186 -24.22 3.92 -9.69
C GLU A 186 -24.42 3.33 -8.28
N LYS A 187 -24.61 2.00 -8.19
CA LYS A 187 -24.71 1.30 -6.90
C LYS A 187 -23.45 1.44 -6.06
N ILE A 188 -22.27 1.43 -6.67
CA ILE A 188 -21.00 1.58 -5.96
C ILE A 188 -20.85 2.98 -5.38
N GLN A 189 -21.16 3.99 -6.19
CA GLN A 189 -21.10 5.36 -5.72
C GLN A 189 -22.08 5.58 -4.56
N PHE A 190 -23.29 5.03 -4.67
CA PHE A 190 -24.25 5.04 -3.55
C PHE A 190 -23.68 4.34 -2.30
N ILE A 191 -23.05 3.17 -2.43
CA ILE A 191 -22.44 2.46 -1.29
C ILE A 191 -21.27 3.27 -0.69
N LEU A 192 -20.50 3.99 -1.50
CA LEU A 192 -19.41 4.83 -1.00
C LEU A 192 -19.94 6.03 -0.23
N GLU A 193 -21.04 6.62 -0.70
CA GLU A 193 -21.68 7.79 -0.08
C GLU A 193 -22.49 7.41 1.18
N SER A 194 -23.17 6.26 1.17
CA SER A 194 -24.13 5.88 2.21
C SER A 194 -23.50 5.25 3.45
N ASN A 195 -22.20 4.98 3.44
CA ASN A 195 -21.60 4.00 4.34
C ASN A 195 -20.51 4.69 5.17
N PRO A 196 -20.87 5.25 6.35
CA PRO A 196 -19.98 6.09 7.17
C PRO A 196 -18.76 5.32 7.71
N PHE A 197 -18.84 3.98 7.70
CA PHE A 197 -17.75 3.08 8.07
C PHE A 197 -16.58 3.08 7.08
N TYR A 198 -16.72 3.68 5.90
CA TYR A 198 -15.68 3.72 4.85
C TYR A 198 -14.97 5.07 4.74
N GLY A 199 -15.24 6.00 5.67
CA GLY A 199 -14.41 7.18 5.84
C GLY A 199 -13.02 6.82 6.39
N PRO A 200 -12.04 7.73 6.34
CA PRO A 200 -10.73 7.56 6.97
C PRO A 200 -10.78 7.26 8.49
N ASN A 201 -11.97 7.35 9.10
CA ASN A 201 -12.26 7.09 10.51
C ASN A 201 -13.12 5.82 10.73
N GLY A 202 -13.22 4.94 9.72
CA GLY A 202 -13.90 3.65 9.86
C GLY A 202 -13.36 2.83 11.05
N PRO A 203 -14.22 2.11 11.79
CA PRO A 203 -13.82 1.35 12.97
C PRO A 203 -12.99 0.08 12.69
N ASP A 204 -12.77 -0.27 11.42
CA ASP A 204 -11.89 -1.35 10.97
C ASP A 204 -10.71 -0.75 10.17
N GLY A 205 -9.44 -1.15 10.32
CA GLY A 205 -8.94 -2.41 10.82
C GLY A 205 -7.43 -2.33 11.09
N ARG A 206 -6.97 -1.27 11.76
CA ARG A 206 -5.81 -1.41 12.64
C ARG A 206 -6.33 -1.53 14.06
N GLN A 207 -6.78 -2.73 14.46
CA GLN A 207 -6.50 -3.16 15.82
C GLN A 207 -4.97 -3.20 15.94
N GLY A 208 -4.37 -2.02 16.10
CA GLY A 208 -2.95 -1.90 16.27
C GLY A 208 -2.66 -2.67 17.53
N LYS A 209 -1.96 -3.81 17.41
CA LYS A 209 -1.36 -4.53 18.55
C LYS A 209 -0.93 -3.51 19.62
N LYS A 210 -1.38 -3.61 20.87
CA LYS A 210 -1.10 -2.58 21.89
C LYS A 210 0.36 -2.13 21.82
N PHE A 211 0.62 -0.82 21.98
CA PHE A 211 1.99 -0.27 21.99
C PHE A 211 2.84 -1.10 22.94
N SER A 212 3.86 -1.80 22.43
CA SER A 212 4.72 -2.62 23.27
C SER A 212 5.83 -1.75 23.81
N TRP A 213 5.63 -1.27 25.03
CA TRP A 213 6.60 -0.45 25.75
C TRP A 213 7.97 -1.12 25.85
N MET A 214 7.99 -2.44 26.03
CA MET A 214 9.24 -3.18 26.16
C MET A 214 10.05 -3.17 24.86
N VAL A 215 9.40 -3.37 23.72
CA VAL A 215 10.05 -3.28 22.40
C VAL A 215 10.55 -1.87 22.13
N PHE A 216 9.77 -0.84 22.48
CA PHE A 216 10.20 0.54 22.35
C PHE A 216 11.45 0.85 23.18
N LEU A 217 11.51 0.41 24.45
CA LEU A 217 12.67 0.64 25.32
C LEU A 217 13.92 -0.08 24.81
N ILE A 218 13.79 -1.34 24.36
CA ILE A 218 14.91 -2.08 23.75
C ILE A 218 15.40 -1.35 22.52
N LEU A 219 14.50 -0.94 21.63
CA LEU A 219 14.85 -0.15 20.46
C LEU A 219 15.47 1.19 20.87
N LEU A 220 15.00 1.84 21.93
CA LEU A 220 15.52 3.15 22.35
C LEU A 220 16.99 3.05 22.77
N PHE A 221 17.34 2.00 23.51
CA PHE A 221 18.72 1.80 23.98
C PHE A 221 19.64 1.23 22.91
N VAL A 222 19.17 0.28 22.10
CA VAL A 222 20.01 -0.41 21.11
C VAL A 222 20.07 0.38 19.79
N PHE A 223 18.95 0.99 19.40
CA PHE A 223 18.78 1.59 18.09
C PHE A 223 17.79 2.77 18.13
N TRP A 224 18.15 3.82 18.87
CA TRP A 224 17.26 4.95 19.16
C TRP A 224 16.49 5.54 17.95
N PRO A 225 17.03 5.57 16.70
CA PRO A 225 16.27 6.04 15.55
C PRO A 225 15.10 5.10 15.18
N LEU A 226 15.28 3.78 15.34
CA LEU A 226 14.20 2.81 15.12
C LEU A 226 13.11 2.95 16.18
N ALA A 227 13.48 3.30 17.42
CA ALA A 227 12.52 3.52 18.50
C ALA A 227 11.59 4.68 18.18
N ILE A 228 12.14 5.79 17.66
CA ILE A 228 11.37 6.94 17.19
C ILE A 228 10.44 6.52 16.05
N GLY A 229 10.94 5.76 15.07
CA GLY A 229 10.12 5.23 13.97
C GLY A 229 8.99 4.33 14.47
N TYR A 230 9.29 3.42 15.39
CA TYR A 230 8.31 2.55 16.05
C TYR A 230 7.23 3.37 16.76
N ALA A 231 7.64 4.37 17.54
CA ALA A 231 6.72 5.23 18.28
C ALA A 231 5.83 6.07 17.35
N LEU A 232 6.38 6.62 16.28
CA LEU A 232 5.64 7.39 15.27
C LEU A 232 4.61 6.55 14.53
N VAL A 233 4.99 5.34 14.09
CA VAL A 233 4.09 4.41 13.39
C VAL A 233 2.98 3.92 14.31
N LYS A 234 3.29 3.66 15.59
CA LYS A 234 2.32 3.16 16.56
C LYS A 234 1.40 4.21 17.17
N SER A 235 1.89 5.44 17.36
CA SER A 235 1.12 6.52 18.02
C SER A 235 0.07 7.16 17.11
N GLY A 236 0.02 6.80 15.81
CA GLY A 236 -0.96 7.34 14.86
C GLY A 236 -0.75 8.82 14.50
N LYS A 237 0.18 9.52 15.16
CA LYS A 237 0.44 10.97 14.97
C LYS A 237 0.94 11.35 13.57
N VAL A 238 1.47 10.40 12.79
CA VAL A 238 1.95 10.68 11.42
C VAL A 238 0.80 10.86 10.41
N ILE A 239 -0.43 10.47 10.75
CA ILE A 239 -1.57 10.54 9.80
C ILE A 239 -2.20 11.95 9.77
N SER A 240 -1.88 12.84 10.71
CA SER A 240 -2.46 14.19 10.78
C SER A 240 -1.51 15.32 10.39
N ILE A 241 -0.42 15.06 9.64
CA ILE A 241 0.38 16.16 9.07
C ILE A 241 -0.39 16.72 7.88
N ASN A 242 -1.26 17.66 8.23
CA ASN A 242 -2.03 18.59 7.44
C ASN A 242 -1.35 18.93 6.10
N THR A 243 -1.77 18.26 5.01
CA THR A 243 -1.68 18.84 3.67
C THR A 243 -2.74 19.93 3.58
N ARG A 244 -2.41 21.12 4.08
CA ARG A 244 -3.04 22.37 3.65
C ARG A 244 -2.29 22.89 2.44
#